data_AF-A0AAI9R9J2-F1
#
_entry.id   AF-A0AAI9R9J2-F1
#
_cell.length_a   1.000
_cell.length_b   1.000
_cell.length_c   1.000
_cell.angle_alpha   90.00
_cell.angle_beta   90.00
_cell.angle_gamma   90.00
#
_symmetry.space_group_name_H-M   'P 1'
#
loop_
_entity.id
_entity.type
_entity.pdbx_description
1 polymer ?
#
loop_
_entity_poly.entity_id
_entity_poly.type
_entity_poly.pdbx_seq_one_letter_code
_entity_poly.pdbx_strand_id
1 'polypeptide(L)'
;GHNGHVSKTNMLPFIYPKVAGQHLAEYYGKRYVSIGTSVYEGQYNVKNSDGEFGPYGTLKSDDSSSYNYIFGQVKKDQFFIDLRKANGVTKTWLNEQHPIFAGITTEGPDIPKTVDISLGKAFDILVQIQKVSPSQLHQ
;
A
#
# COMPACT_ATOMS: atom_id res chain seq x y z
N GLY A 1 -8.87 6.66 -4.83
CA GLY A 1 -9.40 5.83 -3.74
C GLY A 1 -8.26 5.17 -2.99
N HIS A 2 -8.51 4.53 -1.85
CA HIS A 2 -7.50 3.80 -1.10
C HIS A 2 -6.95 2.60 -1.91
N ASN A 3 -5.68 2.24 -1.69
CA ASN A 3 -5.01 1.11 -2.34
C ASN A 3 -5.87 -0.17 -2.30
N GLY A 4 -6.43 -0.50 -1.14
CA GLY A 4 -7.24 -1.70 -0.95
C GLY A 4 -8.57 -1.72 -1.73
N HIS A 5 -9.00 -0.61 -2.34
CA HIS A 5 -10.19 -0.60 -3.21
C HIS A 5 -9.86 -0.57 -4.70
N VAL A 6 -8.61 -0.28 -5.07
CA VAL A 6 -8.16 -0.23 -6.48
C VAL A 6 -7.19 -1.36 -6.83
N SER A 7 -6.67 -2.09 -5.83
CA SER A 7 -5.85 -3.27 -6.06
C SER A 7 -6.62 -4.35 -6.80
N LYS A 8 -5.95 -5.02 -7.74
CA LYS A 8 -6.50 -6.15 -8.51
C LYS A 8 -6.64 -7.44 -7.68
N THR A 9 -6.05 -7.47 -6.49
CA THR A 9 -6.20 -8.53 -5.47
C THR A 9 -6.72 -7.91 -4.17
N ASN A 10 -7.31 -8.73 -3.30
CA ASN A 10 -7.87 -8.26 -2.05
C ASN A 10 -6.77 -7.99 -1.01
N MET A 11 -6.50 -6.71 -0.72
CA MET A 11 -5.61 -6.29 0.37
C MET A 11 -6.30 -6.23 1.74
N LEU A 12 -7.63 -6.31 1.74
CA LEU A 12 -8.46 -6.10 2.92
C LEU A 12 -9.30 -7.36 3.24
N PRO A 13 -8.74 -8.59 3.17
CA PRO A 13 -9.53 -9.81 3.35
C PRO A 13 -10.11 -9.94 4.76
N PHE A 14 -9.55 -9.22 5.74
CA PHE A 14 -10.01 -9.20 7.12
C PHE A 14 -11.37 -8.47 7.32
N ILE A 15 -11.84 -7.72 6.32
CA ILE A 15 -13.12 -7.00 6.36
C ILE A 15 -13.96 -7.18 5.08
N TYR A 16 -13.33 -7.32 3.91
CA TYR A 16 -14.02 -7.44 2.65
C TYR A 16 -13.82 -8.83 2.05
N PRO A 17 -14.88 -9.53 1.60
CA PRO A 17 -14.72 -10.77 0.86
C PRO A 17 -14.11 -10.52 -0.54
N LYS A 18 -14.40 -9.35 -1.13
CA LYS A 18 -13.92 -8.91 -2.43
C LYS A 18 -13.94 -7.39 -2.52
N VAL A 19 -12.99 -6.80 -3.24
CA VAL A 19 -12.85 -5.34 -3.38
C VAL A 19 -13.15 -4.86 -4.80
N ALA A 20 -13.47 -3.57 -4.95
CA ALA A 20 -13.85 -2.98 -6.24
C ALA A 20 -12.80 -3.23 -7.34
N GLY A 21 -11.51 -3.10 -7.02
CA GLY A 21 -10.42 -3.35 -7.96
C GLY A 21 -10.39 -4.78 -8.53
N GLN A 22 -10.85 -5.79 -7.78
CA GLN A 22 -11.00 -7.16 -8.31
C GLN A 22 -12.11 -7.22 -9.36
N HIS A 23 -13.28 -6.64 -9.08
CA HIS A 23 -14.38 -6.58 -10.04
C HIS A 23 -13.99 -5.80 -11.32
N LEU A 24 -13.27 -4.69 -11.15
CA LEU A 24 -12.78 -3.88 -12.27
C LEU A 24 -11.78 -4.68 -13.12
N ALA A 25 -10.83 -5.39 -12.49
CA ALA A 25 -9.87 -6.23 -13.20
C ALA A 25 -10.55 -7.38 -13.95
N GLU A 26 -11.56 -8.02 -13.36
CA GLU A 26 -12.34 -9.09 -13.99
C GLU A 26 -13.11 -8.61 -15.22
N TYR A 27 -13.79 -7.46 -15.12
CA TYR A 27 -14.63 -6.96 -16.20
C TYR A 27 -13.83 -6.30 -17.33
N TYR A 28 -12.86 -5.45 -16.98
CA TYR A 28 -12.10 -4.66 -17.96
C TYR A 28 -10.82 -5.36 -18.43
N GLY A 29 -10.31 -6.34 -17.69
CA GLY A 29 -9.06 -7.03 -17.99
C GLY A 29 -7.91 -6.03 -18.17
N LYS A 30 -7.25 -6.09 -19.33
CA LYS A 30 -6.14 -5.20 -19.68
C LYS A 30 -6.53 -3.72 -19.82
N ARG A 31 -7.83 -3.40 -19.94
CA ARG A 31 -8.31 -2.00 -19.97
C ARG A 31 -8.31 -1.35 -18.59
N TYR A 32 -8.22 -2.14 -17.51
CA TYR A 32 -8.05 -1.62 -16.16
C TYR A 32 -6.57 -1.64 -15.77
N VAL A 33 -6.00 -0.44 -15.69
CA VAL A 33 -4.66 -0.22 -15.14
C VAL A 33 -4.81 0.21 -13.69
N SER A 34 -4.18 -0.52 -12.78
CA SER A 34 -4.16 -0.20 -11.35
C SER A 34 -2.81 0.40 -10.96
N ILE A 35 -2.85 1.57 -10.35
CA ILE A 35 -1.69 2.31 -9.85
C ILE A 35 -1.79 2.37 -8.33
N GLY A 36 -0.81 1.80 -7.64
CA GLY A 36 -0.69 1.86 -6.18
C GLY A 36 0.29 2.93 -5.72
N THR A 37 0.08 3.44 -4.51
CA THR A 37 1.08 4.29 -3.83
C THR A 37 1.71 3.55 -2.66
N SER A 38 2.98 3.80 -2.37
CA SER A 38 3.69 3.21 -1.24
C SER A 38 4.58 4.25 -0.56
N VAL A 39 4.81 4.03 0.72
CA VAL A 39 5.49 4.95 1.65
C VAL A 39 6.60 4.23 2.38
N TYR A 40 7.51 4.96 3.02
CA TYR A 40 8.60 4.37 3.81
C TYR A 40 8.71 4.98 5.22
N GLU A 41 8.83 6.29 5.31
CA GLU A 41 8.96 7.02 6.57
C GLU A 41 8.07 8.27 6.63
N GLY A 42 7.89 8.81 7.83
CA GLY A 42 7.19 10.08 8.06
C GLY A 42 5.99 9.95 8.99
N GLN A 43 5.06 10.89 8.89
CA GLN A 43 3.85 10.93 9.70
C GLN A 43 2.61 11.11 8.83
N TYR A 44 1.46 10.66 9.32
CA TYR A 44 0.19 10.73 8.59
C TYR A 44 -0.99 10.92 9.55
N ASN A 45 -2.11 11.41 9.01
CA ASN A 45 -3.34 11.52 9.79
C ASN A 45 -4.06 10.19 9.90
N VAL A 46 -4.49 9.83 11.11
CA VAL A 46 -5.20 8.59 11.42
C VAL A 46 -6.11 8.83 12.63
N LYS A 47 -7.16 8.04 12.81
CA LYS A 47 -7.92 8.06 14.06
C LYS A 47 -7.14 7.35 15.16
N ASN A 48 -6.92 8.03 16.29
CA ASN A 48 -6.31 7.43 17.48
C ASN A 48 -7.30 6.52 18.22
N SER A 49 -6.89 6.03 19.39
CA SER A 49 -7.71 5.18 20.28
C SER A 49 -9.00 5.83 20.75
N ASP A 50 -9.05 7.17 20.81
CA ASP A 50 -10.22 7.94 21.21
C ASP A 50 -11.13 8.28 20.01
N GLY A 51 -10.76 7.80 18.81
CA GLY A 51 -11.48 8.03 17.55
C GLY A 51 -11.23 9.41 16.94
N GLU A 52 -10.34 10.21 17.52
CA GLU A 52 -9.98 11.54 17.02
C GLU A 52 -9.03 11.42 15.82
N PHE A 53 -9.35 12.14 14.73
CA PHE A 53 -8.54 12.15 13.52
C PHE A 53 -7.51 13.28 13.57
N GLY A 54 -6.22 12.92 13.51
CA GLY A 54 -5.13 13.87 13.59
C GLY A 54 -3.78 13.22 13.28
N PRO A 55 -2.66 13.94 13.45
CA PRO A 55 -1.32 13.51 13.03
C PRO A 55 -0.71 12.48 13.99
N TYR A 56 -1.46 11.42 14.27
CA TYR A 56 -1.12 10.39 15.26
C TYR A 56 -0.34 9.21 14.66
N GLY A 57 -0.37 9.07 13.33
CA GLY A 57 0.29 7.98 12.63
C GLY A 57 1.77 8.27 12.39
N THR A 58 2.63 7.31 12.74
CA THR A 58 4.08 7.37 12.44
C THR A 58 4.48 6.16 11.60
N LEU A 59 5.25 6.40 10.54
CA LEU A 59 5.84 5.38 9.68
C LEU A 59 7.33 5.25 9.99
N LYS A 60 7.72 4.04 10.36
CA LYS A 60 9.11 3.59 10.39
C LYS A 60 9.11 2.14 9.92
N SER A 61 9.19 1.92 8.61
CA SER A 61 9.23 0.57 8.06
C SER A 61 10.60 -0.05 8.33
N ASP A 62 10.70 -0.79 9.43
CA ASP A 62 11.92 -1.44 9.93
C ASP A 62 11.99 -2.94 9.56
N ASP A 63 10.85 -3.56 9.24
CA ASP A 63 10.80 -4.91 8.71
C ASP A 63 11.46 -5.00 7.33
N SER A 64 12.67 -5.57 7.32
CA SER A 64 13.48 -5.78 6.12
C SER A 64 12.86 -6.67 5.05
N SER A 65 11.81 -7.44 5.39
CA SER A 65 11.07 -8.28 4.45
C SER A 65 9.89 -7.56 3.79
N SER A 66 9.50 -6.40 4.31
CA SER A 66 8.35 -5.64 3.81
C SER A 66 8.66 -4.94 2.48
N TYR A 67 7.61 -4.76 1.67
CA TYR A 67 7.71 -3.91 0.47
C TYR A 67 8.12 -2.49 0.83
N ASN A 68 7.57 -1.92 1.92
CA ASN A 68 7.88 -0.56 2.33
C ASN A 68 9.38 -0.37 2.60
N TYR A 69 10.02 -1.29 3.34
CA TYR A 69 11.46 -1.23 3.56
C TYR A 69 12.25 -1.37 2.26
N ILE A 70 11.95 -2.39 1.46
CA ILE A 70 12.74 -2.69 0.26
C ILE A 70 12.66 -1.56 -0.78
N PHE A 71 11.48 -1.00 -1.04
CA PHE A 71 11.34 0.19 -1.87
C PHE A 71 11.90 1.46 -1.19
N GLY A 72 11.90 1.51 0.15
CA GLY A 72 12.54 2.51 0.98
C GLY A 72 14.05 2.65 0.77
N GLN A 73 14.73 1.56 0.42
CA GLN A 73 16.18 1.56 0.18
C GLN A 73 16.60 2.23 -1.15
N VAL A 74 15.64 2.53 -2.03
CA VAL A 74 15.94 3.20 -3.30
C VAL A 74 16.32 4.66 -3.05
N LYS A 75 17.50 5.07 -3.48
CA LYS A 75 18.06 6.43 -3.32
C LYS A 75 17.42 7.45 -4.28
N LYS A 76 16.10 7.61 -4.18
CA LYS A 76 15.28 8.62 -4.86
C LYS A 76 14.13 9.00 -3.93
N ASP A 77 13.89 10.29 -3.74
CA ASP A 77 12.84 10.78 -2.83
C ASP A 77 11.44 10.34 -3.26
N GLN A 78 11.18 10.34 -4.56
CA GLN A 78 9.98 9.80 -5.17
C GLN A 78 10.35 9.11 -6.49
N PHE A 79 9.63 8.05 -6.83
CA PHE A 79 9.73 7.43 -8.15
C PHE A 79 8.47 6.61 -8.46
N PHE A 80 8.29 6.27 -9.72
CA PHE A 80 7.32 5.25 -10.10
C PHE A 80 7.99 4.17 -10.95
N ILE A 81 7.39 3.00 -10.97
CA ILE A 81 7.89 1.85 -11.71
C ILE A 81 6.73 1.01 -12.27
N ASP A 82 6.89 0.55 -13.51
CA ASP A 82 5.99 -0.44 -14.12
C ASP A 82 6.38 -1.84 -13.62
N LEU A 83 5.62 -2.38 -12.67
CA LEU A 83 5.87 -3.69 -12.06
C LEU A 83 5.73 -4.83 -13.06
N ARG A 84 4.93 -4.63 -14.13
CA ARG A 84 4.74 -5.64 -15.19
C ARG A 84 6.00 -5.89 -16.00
N LYS A 85 6.97 -4.97 -15.93
CA LYS A 85 8.26 -5.05 -16.62
C LYS A 85 9.36 -5.66 -15.76
N ALA A 86 9.06 -6.06 -14.52
CA ALA A 86 10.02 -6.75 -13.67
C ALA A 86 10.44 -8.10 -14.28
N ASN A 87 11.71 -8.44 -14.10
CA ASN A 87 12.34 -9.65 -14.64
C ASN A 87 13.08 -10.42 -13.54
N GLY A 88 13.47 -11.66 -13.83
CA GLY A 88 14.30 -12.48 -12.94
C GLY A 88 13.73 -12.63 -11.53
N VAL A 89 14.60 -12.61 -10.52
CA VAL A 89 14.23 -12.77 -9.11
C VAL A 89 13.25 -11.70 -8.63
N THR A 90 13.34 -10.47 -9.15
CA THR A 90 12.40 -9.40 -8.81
C THR A 90 10.98 -9.73 -9.23
N LYS A 91 10.79 -10.35 -10.41
CA LYS A 91 9.47 -10.78 -10.88
C LYS A 91 8.87 -11.87 -9.98
N THR A 92 9.68 -12.83 -9.55
CA THR A 92 9.25 -13.88 -8.63
C THR A 92 8.86 -13.29 -7.29
N TRP A 93 9.73 -12.48 -6.70
CA TRP A 93 9.51 -11.80 -5.43
C TRP A 93 8.25 -10.90 -5.42
N LEU A 94 8.00 -10.15 -6.50
CA LEU A 94 6.77 -9.34 -6.62
C LEU A 94 5.48 -10.19 -6.67
N ASN A 95 5.57 -11.48 -7.02
CA ASN A 95 4.43 -12.39 -7.10
C ASN A 95 4.23 -13.25 -5.85
N GLU A 96 5.18 -13.22 -4.91
CA GLU A 96 5.10 -13.81 -3.58
C GLU A 96 4.32 -12.89 -2.63
N GLN A 97 4.00 -13.36 -1.43
CA GLN A 97 3.30 -12.56 -0.41
C GLN A 97 4.33 -11.95 0.53
N HIS A 98 4.34 -10.63 0.67
CA HIS A 98 5.17 -9.92 1.63
C HIS A 98 4.38 -8.81 2.34
N PRO A 99 4.80 -8.41 3.55
CA PRO A 99 4.13 -7.36 4.30
C PRO A 99 4.16 -6.01 3.58
N ILE A 100 3.06 -5.27 3.65
CA ILE A 100 2.95 -3.86 3.27
C ILE A 100 2.12 -3.10 4.29
N PHE A 101 2.39 -1.80 4.45
CA PHE A 101 1.58 -0.88 5.23
C PHE A 101 0.11 -0.90 4.78
N ALA A 102 -0.79 -1.13 5.73
CA ALA A 102 -2.21 -1.36 5.44
C ALA A 102 -2.99 -0.06 5.17
N GLY A 103 -2.60 1.07 5.77
CA GLY A 103 -3.23 2.37 5.53
C GLY A 103 -4.66 2.52 6.05
N ILE A 104 -5.05 1.76 7.08
CA ILE A 104 -6.40 1.85 7.65
C ILE A 104 -6.56 3.16 8.41
N THR A 105 -7.74 3.77 8.31
CA THR A 105 -8.03 5.12 8.82
C THR A 105 -8.14 5.21 10.34
N THR A 106 -8.12 4.08 11.04
CA THR A 106 -8.25 3.98 12.49
C THR A 106 -7.15 3.07 13.01
N GLU A 107 -6.47 3.50 14.08
CA GLU A 107 -5.60 2.62 14.85
C GLU A 107 -6.38 1.94 15.97
N GLY A 108 -6.07 0.67 16.22
CA GLY A 108 -6.70 -0.10 17.29
C GLY A 108 -6.06 -1.50 17.42
N PRO A 109 -6.32 -2.20 18.53
CA PRO A 109 -5.72 -3.52 18.79
C PRO A 109 -6.11 -4.56 17.74
N ASP A 110 -7.33 -4.48 17.20
CA ASP A 110 -7.86 -5.42 16.21
C ASP A 110 -7.65 -4.96 14.76
N ILE A 111 -6.94 -3.84 14.56
CA ILE A 111 -6.73 -3.25 13.23
C ILE A 111 -5.28 -3.50 12.81
N PRO A 112 -5.05 -4.29 11.74
CA PRO A 112 -3.70 -4.60 11.31
C PRO A 112 -2.99 -3.35 10.75
N LYS A 113 -1.77 -3.08 11.23
CA LYS A 113 -0.92 -1.99 10.68
C LYS A 113 -0.28 -2.38 9.34
N THR A 114 -0.07 -3.67 9.13
CA THR A 114 0.45 -4.25 7.89
C THR A 114 -0.43 -5.41 7.44
N VAL A 115 -0.43 -5.67 6.13
CA VAL A 115 -1.10 -6.82 5.52
C VAL A 115 -0.15 -7.48 4.53
N ASP A 116 -0.29 -8.79 4.33
CA ASP A 116 0.44 -9.49 3.27
C ASP A 116 -0.25 -9.26 1.92
N ILE A 117 0.57 -9.00 0.91
CA ILE A 117 0.11 -8.86 -0.47
C ILE A 117 1.12 -9.43 -1.46
N SER A 118 0.67 -9.83 -2.65
CA SER A 118 1.55 -9.95 -3.83
C SER A 118 1.49 -8.69 -4.68
N LEU A 119 2.49 -7.82 -4.53
CA LEU A 119 2.46 -6.47 -5.11
C LEU A 119 2.36 -6.47 -6.64
N GLY A 120 3.06 -7.38 -7.31
CA GLY A 120 3.02 -7.56 -8.77
C GLY A 120 1.71 -8.15 -9.30
N LYS A 121 0.86 -8.70 -8.43
CA LYS A 121 -0.50 -9.13 -8.77
C LYS A 121 -1.53 -8.03 -8.47
N ALA A 122 -1.26 -7.21 -7.46
CA ALA A 122 -2.17 -6.18 -6.99
C ALA A 122 -2.17 -4.92 -7.86
N PHE A 123 -0.99 -4.49 -8.33
CA PHE A 123 -0.82 -3.25 -9.08
C PHE A 123 0.00 -3.47 -10.35
N ASP A 124 -0.30 -2.70 -11.39
CA ASP A 124 0.52 -2.67 -12.60
C ASP A 124 1.69 -1.70 -12.44
N ILE A 125 1.44 -0.57 -11.77
CA ILE A 125 2.39 0.51 -11.55
C ILE A 125 2.40 0.85 -10.06
N LEU A 126 3.59 1.06 -9.50
CA LEU A 126 3.77 1.56 -8.15
C LEU A 126 4.37 2.96 -8.18
N VAL A 127 3.85 3.86 -7.36
CA VAL A 127 4.44 5.16 -7.05
C VAL A 127 4.95 5.12 -5.60
N GLN A 128 6.26 5.22 -5.41
CA GLN A 128 6.89 5.28 -4.08
C GLN A 128 7.15 6.74 -3.70
N ILE A 129 6.82 7.09 -2.47
CA ILE A 129 7.12 8.36 -1.83
C ILE A 129 7.87 8.06 -0.54
N GLN A 130 9.15 8.41 -0.46
CA GLN A 130 9.96 7.96 0.69
C GLN A 130 9.52 8.60 2.00
N LYS A 131 9.24 9.91 1.99
CA LYS A 131 8.88 10.67 3.18
C LYS A 131 7.54 11.36 3.00
N VAL A 132 6.61 11.10 3.91
CA VAL A 132 5.29 11.74 3.93
C VAL A 132 5.11 12.63 5.18
N SER A 133 4.17 13.55 5.08
CA SER A 133 3.75 14.41 6.19
C SER A 133 2.22 14.35 6.33
N PRO A 134 1.67 14.68 7.51
CA PRO A 134 0.23 14.70 7.72
C PRO A 134 -0.47 15.61 6.69
N SER A 135 -1.66 15.18 6.25
CA SER A 135 -2.48 16.03 5.38
C SER A 135 -2.94 17.28 6.12
N GLN A 136 -3.17 18.35 5.37
CA GLN A 136 -3.72 19.59 5.93
C GLN A 136 -5.23 19.42 6.11
N LEU A 137 -5.67 19.37 7.36
CA LEU A 137 -7.08 19.34 7.70
C LEU A 137 -7.61 20.78 7.77
N HIS A 138 -8.79 21.01 7.20
CA HIS A 138 -9.48 22.27 7.44
C HIS A 138 -9.89 22.33 8.91
N GLN A 139 -9.51 23.41 9.59
CA GLN A 139 -9.97 23.76 10.93
C GLN A 139 -11.42 24.24 10.88
#